data_AF-A0A0Q7RBQ0-F1
#
_entry.id   AF-A0A0Q7RBQ0-F1
#
_cell.length_a   1.000
_cell.length_b   1.000
_cell.length_c   1.000
_cell.angle_alpha   90.00
_cell.angle_beta   90.00
_cell.angle_gamma   90.00
#
_symmetry.space_group_name_H-M   'P 1'
#
loop_
_entity.id
_entity.type
_entity.pdbx_description
1 polymer ?
#
loop_
_entity_poly.entity_id
_entity_poly.type
_entity_poly.pdbx_seq_one_letter_code
_entity_poly.pdbx_strand_id
1 'polypeptide(L)'
;MTGFDVIAILVILASAAAGWVRGGTRELITLLSFVLAAFIALVALPLTAPLGRALVNPDWMGTMAAAVVSFLAIYFGIRLFGSILSKRAQAHPQLGGVDRILGIFIGAARSLVLLGAIHLVIVAAMPGEKMPRWLSEAALRPVTAGAARLIQIVLPGIGRGADALTPVVTSSVSKGFSEDKALPPPQRDNTSPPSAAR
;
A
#
# COMPACT_ATOMS: atom_id res chain seq x y z
N MET A 1 25.27 -15.79 18.03
CA MET A 1 24.55 -14.87 17.13
C MET A 1 24.29 -15.62 15.84
N THR A 2 23.06 -15.61 15.38
CA THR A 2 22.60 -16.30 14.17
C THR A 2 22.88 -15.47 12.92
N GLY A 3 22.78 -16.06 11.72
CA GLY A 3 22.85 -15.30 10.46
C GLY A 3 21.76 -14.23 10.34
N PHE A 4 20.61 -14.47 10.95
CA PHE A 4 19.54 -13.47 11.04
C PHE A 4 19.97 -12.23 11.83
N ASP A 5 20.68 -12.42 12.95
CA ASP A 5 21.16 -11.30 13.77
C ASP A 5 22.10 -10.41 12.96
N VAL A 6 23.03 -11.00 12.19
CA VAL A 6 23.97 -10.25 11.34
C VAL A 6 23.22 -9.44 10.29
N ILE A 7 22.27 -10.05 9.58
CA ILE A 7 21.49 -9.36 8.55
C ILE A 7 20.64 -8.25 9.17
N ALA A 8 19.97 -8.52 10.29
CA ALA A 8 19.13 -7.54 10.98
C ALA A 8 19.94 -6.33 11.44
N ILE A 9 21.13 -6.54 12.01
CA ILE A 9 22.05 -5.47 12.40
C ILE A 9 22.50 -4.66 11.17
N LEU A 10 22.90 -5.33 10.09
CA LEU A 10 23.30 -4.66 8.85
C LEU A 10 22.18 -3.78 8.28
N VAL A 11 20.94 -4.28 8.26
CA VAL A 11 19.78 -3.53 7.79
C VAL A 11 19.50 -2.32 8.68
N ILE A 12 19.59 -2.47 10.00
CA ILE A 12 19.39 -1.36 10.94
C ILE A 12 20.48 -0.30 10.77
N LEU A 13 21.74 -0.71 10.71
CA LEU A 13 22.88 0.21 10.54
C LEU A 13 22.84 0.92 9.20
N ALA A 14 22.55 0.21 8.11
CA ALA A 14 22.43 0.80 6.77
C ALA A 14 21.29 1.82 6.71
N SER A 15 20.14 1.51 7.33
CA SER A 15 18.99 2.41 7.36
C SER A 15 19.25 3.64 8.24
N ALA A 16 19.89 3.46 9.41
CA ALA A 16 20.33 4.55 10.27
C ALA A 16 21.36 5.46 9.57
N ALA A 17 22.35 4.89 8.89
CA ALA A 17 23.34 5.64 8.12
C ALA A 17 22.71 6.41 6.96
N ALA A 18 21.77 5.79 6.23
CA ALA A 18 21.01 6.48 5.19
C ALA A 18 20.20 7.65 5.76
N GLY A 19 19.60 7.49 6.95
CA GLY A 19 18.88 8.53 7.67
C GLY A 19 19.79 9.69 8.11
N TRP A 20 21.00 9.38 8.57
CA TRP A 20 22.02 10.39 8.88
C TRP A 20 22.40 11.23 7.65
N VAL A 21 22.61 10.59 6.50
CA VAL A 21 23.00 11.29 5.25
C VAL A 21 21.84 12.13 4.70
N ARG A 22 20.61 11.63 4.78
CA ARG A 22 19.43 12.32 4.24
C ARG A 22 18.89 13.41 5.14
N GLY A 23 19.06 13.29 6.46
CA GLY A 23 18.45 14.18 7.43
C GLY A 23 17.00 13.78 7.79
N GLY A 24 16.61 14.01 9.04
CA GLY A 24 15.34 13.62 9.62
C GLY A 24 14.14 14.32 9.00
N THR A 25 14.26 15.60 8.67
CA THR A 25 13.20 16.38 8.02
C THR A 25 12.85 15.81 6.65
N ARG A 26 13.86 15.42 5.86
CA ARG A 26 13.62 14.79 4.55
C ARG A 26 12.98 13.42 4.70
N GLU A 27 13.41 12.64 5.68
CA GLU A 27 12.82 11.32 5.94
C GLU A 27 11.38 11.46 6.47
N LEU A 28 11.09 12.46 7.32
CA LEU A 28 9.76 12.75 7.82
C LEU A 28 8.81 13.23 6.72
N ILE A 29 9.25 14.11 5.81
CA ILE A 29 8.48 14.51 4.62
C ILE A 29 8.20 13.27 3.75
N THR A 30 9.18 12.39 3.61
CA THR A 30 9.03 11.16 2.82
C THR A 30 8.00 10.21 3.45
N LEU A 31 8.05 10.04 4.78
CA LEU A 31 7.07 9.24 5.54
C LEU A 31 5.68 9.85 5.49
N LEU A 32 5.56 11.16 5.68
CA LEU A 32 4.27 11.83 5.64
C LEU A 32 3.67 11.76 4.22
N SER A 33 4.49 11.95 3.19
CA SER A 33 4.06 11.78 1.80
C SER A 33 3.62 10.34 1.52
N PHE A 34 4.33 9.36 2.09
CA PHE A 34 3.95 7.95 1.96
C PHE A 34 2.59 7.66 2.61
N VAL A 35 2.38 8.09 3.86
CA VAL A 35 1.11 7.89 4.58
C VAL A 35 -0.03 8.62 3.87
N LEU A 36 0.18 9.86 3.47
CA LEU A 36 -0.83 10.65 2.77
C LEU A 36 -1.17 10.04 1.40
N ALA A 37 -0.18 9.58 0.65
CA ALA A 37 -0.41 8.91 -0.62
C ALA A 37 -1.18 7.60 -0.44
N ALA A 38 -0.87 6.81 0.59
CA ALA A 38 -1.60 5.60 0.91
C ALA A 38 -3.06 5.90 1.24
N PHE A 39 -3.31 6.92 2.06
CA PHE A 39 -4.66 7.35 2.39
C PHE A 39 -5.45 7.78 1.15
N ILE A 40 -4.89 8.66 0.32
CA ILE A 40 -5.56 9.14 -0.90
C ILE A 40 -5.80 7.98 -1.88
N ALA A 41 -4.83 7.07 -2.04
CA ALA A 41 -4.97 5.91 -2.91
C ALA A 41 -6.07 4.97 -2.45
N LEU A 42 -6.23 4.76 -1.13
CA LEU A 42 -7.33 3.97 -0.58
C LEU A 42 -8.68 4.64 -0.80
N VAL A 43 -8.77 5.96 -0.62
CA VAL A 43 -9.99 6.73 -0.91
C VAL A 43 -10.33 6.71 -2.41
N ALA A 44 -9.32 6.73 -3.28
CA ALA A 44 -9.48 6.66 -4.73
C ALA A 44 -9.72 5.24 -5.26
N LEU A 45 -9.54 4.21 -4.43
CA LEU A 45 -9.62 2.80 -4.84
C LEU A 45 -10.96 2.41 -5.50
N PRO A 46 -12.14 2.88 -5.01
CA PRO A 46 -13.42 2.67 -5.70
C PRO A 46 -13.43 3.10 -7.16
N LEU A 47 -12.70 4.17 -7.49
CA LEU A 47 -12.60 4.72 -8.84
C LEU A 47 -11.57 3.96 -9.68
N THR A 48 -10.45 3.54 -9.08
CA THR A 48 -9.32 2.94 -9.83
C THR A 48 -9.40 1.43 -9.94
N ALA A 49 -10.06 0.75 -9.00
CA ALA A 49 -10.22 -0.71 -8.99
C ALA A 49 -10.96 -1.28 -10.23
N PRO A 50 -12.03 -0.66 -10.76
CA PRO A 50 -12.67 -1.15 -12.00
C PRO A 50 -11.70 -1.17 -13.18
N LEU A 51 -10.87 -0.13 -13.33
CA LEU A 51 -9.85 -0.06 -14.39
C LEU A 51 -8.81 -1.16 -14.23
N GLY A 52 -8.34 -1.41 -13.00
CA GLY A 52 -7.38 -2.49 -12.74
C GLY A 52 -7.94 -3.88 -13.05
N ARG A 53 -9.20 -4.14 -12.67
CA ARG A 53 -9.88 -5.42 -12.97
C ARG A 53 -10.12 -5.63 -14.46
N ALA A 54 -10.37 -4.57 -15.22
CA ALA A 54 -10.51 -4.67 -16.67
C ALA A 54 -9.19 -5.05 -17.38
N LEU A 55 -8.04 -4.70 -16.79
CA LEU A 55 -6.71 -4.91 -17.38
C LEU A 55 -6.02 -6.19 -16.90
N VAL A 56 -6.33 -6.66 -15.68
CA VAL A 56 -5.60 -7.75 -15.02
C VAL A 56 -6.55 -8.78 -14.45
N ASN A 57 -6.43 -10.02 -14.93
CA ASN A 57 -7.12 -11.20 -14.40
C ASN A 57 -6.19 -11.98 -13.47
N PRO A 58 -6.66 -12.50 -12.32
CA PRO A 58 -8.02 -12.42 -11.77
C PRO A 58 -8.35 -11.10 -11.05
N ASP A 59 -9.64 -10.81 -10.82
CA ASP A 59 -10.18 -9.56 -10.24
C ASP A 59 -9.48 -9.07 -8.96
N TRP A 60 -9.14 -9.97 -8.04
CA TRP A 60 -8.46 -9.59 -6.80
C TRP A 60 -7.06 -9.04 -7.09
N MET A 61 -6.37 -9.59 -8.09
CA MET A 61 -5.06 -9.14 -8.53
C MET A 61 -5.16 -7.81 -9.27
N GLY A 62 -6.19 -7.61 -10.10
CA GLY A 62 -6.47 -6.32 -10.73
C GLY A 62 -6.80 -5.21 -9.74
N THR A 63 -7.52 -5.53 -8.66
CA THR A 63 -7.80 -4.59 -7.57
C THR A 63 -6.53 -4.19 -6.82
N MET A 64 -5.66 -5.17 -6.50
CA MET A 64 -4.35 -4.90 -5.89
C MET A 64 -3.44 -4.08 -6.80
N ALA A 65 -3.41 -4.40 -8.10
CA ALA A 65 -2.65 -3.64 -9.09
C ALA A 65 -3.12 -2.18 -9.15
N ALA A 66 -4.43 -1.94 -9.21
CA ALA A 66 -4.99 -0.58 -9.16
C ALA A 66 -4.58 0.17 -7.90
N ALA A 67 -4.66 -0.47 -6.72
CA ALA A 67 -4.25 0.14 -5.45
C ALA A 67 -2.76 0.55 -5.48
N VAL A 68 -1.88 -0.36 -5.90
CA VAL A 68 -0.44 -0.13 -5.96
C VAL A 68 -0.08 0.96 -6.97
N VAL A 69 -0.64 0.90 -8.18
CA VAL A 69 -0.37 1.89 -9.23
C VAL A 69 -0.86 3.28 -8.81
N SER A 70 -2.07 3.37 -8.26
CA SER A 70 -2.64 4.63 -7.76
C SER A 70 -1.78 5.21 -6.65
N PHE A 71 -1.39 4.37 -5.68
CA PHE A 71 -0.49 4.75 -4.60
C PHE A 71 0.83 5.31 -5.13
N LEU A 72 1.49 4.61 -6.05
CA LEU A 72 2.76 5.06 -6.61
C LEU A 72 2.61 6.37 -7.38
N ALA A 73 1.58 6.50 -8.22
CA ALA A 73 1.32 7.72 -8.97
C ALA A 73 1.13 8.93 -8.03
N ILE A 74 0.30 8.79 -7.00
CA ILE A 74 0.07 9.84 -6.01
C ILE A 74 1.34 10.14 -5.21
N TYR A 75 2.04 9.11 -4.73
CA TYR A 75 3.25 9.25 -3.94
C TYR A 75 4.34 10.01 -4.68
N PHE A 76 4.63 9.60 -5.92
CA PHE A 76 5.62 10.29 -6.75
C PHE A 76 5.14 11.69 -7.15
N GLY A 77 3.84 11.89 -7.37
CA GLY A 77 3.25 13.21 -7.56
C GLY A 77 3.54 14.14 -6.38
N ILE A 78 3.10 13.78 -5.18
CA ILE A 78 3.33 14.55 -3.94
C ILE A 78 4.82 14.83 -3.75
N ARG A 79 5.68 13.82 -3.96
CA ARG A 79 7.12 13.95 -3.76
C ARG A 79 7.77 14.89 -4.78
N LEU A 80 7.34 14.85 -6.04
CA LEU A 80 7.83 15.73 -7.08
C LEU A 80 7.44 17.19 -6.78
N PHE A 81 6.17 17.44 -6.46
CA PHE A 81 5.69 18.77 -6.05
C PHE A 81 6.41 19.29 -4.80
N GLY A 82 6.56 18.44 -3.77
CA GLY A 82 7.28 18.79 -2.54
C GLY A 82 8.75 19.12 -2.80
N SER A 83 9.41 18.41 -3.72
CA SER A 83 10.81 18.68 -4.08
C SER A 83 10.98 20.02 -4.82
N ILE A 84 10.04 20.38 -5.70
CA ILE A 84 10.05 21.64 -6.45
C ILE A 84 9.85 22.82 -5.50
N LEU A 85 8.96 22.67 -4.52
CA LEU A 85 8.68 23.69 -3.51
C LEU A 85 9.86 23.86 -2.53
N SER A 86 10.49 22.75 -2.13
CA SER A 86 11.64 22.72 -1.22
C SER A 86 12.89 23.39 -1.80
N LYS A 87 13.12 23.31 -3.12
CA LYS A 87 14.26 23.97 -3.80
C LYS A 87 14.23 25.50 -3.66
N ARG A 88 13.05 26.11 -3.44
CA ARG A 88 12.91 27.57 -3.26
C ARG A 88 13.14 28.05 -1.81
N ALA A 89 13.17 27.13 -0.83
CA ALA A 89 13.22 27.46 0.59
C ALA A 89 14.59 27.23 1.26
N GLN A 90 15.61 26.76 0.52
CA GLN A 90 16.94 26.49 1.08
C GLN A 90 17.75 27.79 1.26
N ALA A 91 17.57 28.45 2.40
CA ALA A 91 18.35 29.63 2.78
C ALA A 91 19.03 29.53 4.17
N HIS A 92 18.91 28.44 4.94
CA HIS A 92 19.44 28.42 6.32
C HIS A 92 20.19 27.12 6.68
N PRO A 93 21.54 27.16 6.80
CA PRO A 93 22.38 26.00 7.12
C PRO A 93 22.47 25.60 8.61
N GLN A 94 21.73 26.20 9.53
CA GLN A 94 22.15 26.25 10.94
C GLN A 94 21.55 25.19 11.90
N LEU A 95 20.79 24.19 11.43
CA LEU A 95 20.20 23.14 12.29
C LEU A 95 20.60 21.69 11.91
N GLY A 96 21.72 21.51 11.21
CA GLY A 96 22.09 20.22 10.61
C GLY A 96 22.38 19.07 11.58
N GLY A 97 22.75 19.32 12.84
CA GLY A 97 23.09 18.26 13.80
C GLY A 97 21.88 17.48 14.31
N VAL A 98 20.88 18.19 14.84
CA VAL A 98 19.65 17.59 15.38
C VAL A 98 18.86 16.87 14.28
N ASP A 99 18.80 17.48 13.10
CA ASP A 99 18.13 16.88 11.93
C ASP A 99 18.73 15.51 11.57
N ARG A 100 20.06 15.36 11.61
CA ARG A 100 20.72 14.08 11.31
C ARG A 100 20.47 13.01 12.37
N ILE A 101 20.41 13.39 13.65
CA ILE A 101 20.09 12.48 14.75
C ILE A 101 18.65 11.96 14.60
N LEU A 102 17.70 12.84 14.31
CA LEU A 102 16.32 12.44 13.98
C LEU A 102 16.30 11.48 12.78
N GLY A 103 17.11 11.75 11.76
CA GLY A 103 17.30 10.86 10.62
C GLY A 103 17.75 9.45 11.03
N ILE A 104 18.70 9.32 11.95
CA ILE A 104 19.13 8.01 12.50
C ILE A 104 17.95 7.27 13.14
N PHE A 105 17.21 7.93 14.03
CA PHE A 105 16.09 7.30 14.73
C PHE A 105 14.99 6.85 13.79
N ILE A 106 14.62 7.72 12.83
CA ILE A 106 13.61 7.39 11.81
C ILE A 106 14.10 6.23 10.94
N GLY A 107 15.38 6.26 10.52
CA GLY A 107 16.01 5.20 9.74
C GLY A 107 15.98 3.85 10.48
N ALA A 108 16.36 3.84 11.75
CA ALA A 108 16.35 2.65 12.60
C ALA A 108 14.92 2.11 12.83
N ALA A 109 13.97 3.00 13.14
CA ALA A 109 12.56 2.64 13.30
C ALA A 109 11.99 2.02 12.02
N ARG A 110 12.28 2.59 10.85
CA ARG A 110 11.85 2.04 9.56
C ARG A 110 12.38 0.64 9.31
N SER A 111 13.68 0.42 9.54
CA SER A 111 14.26 -0.92 9.42
C SER A 111 13.63 -1.91 10.39
N LEU A 112 13.23 -1.46 11.58
CA LEU A 112 12.58 -2.31 12.55
C LEU A 112 11.17 -2.74 12.09
N VAL A 113 10.41 -1.82 11.49
CA VAL A 113 9.12 -2.14 10.84
C VAL A 113 9.34 -3.15 9.72
N LEU A 114 10.36 -2.97 8.87
CA LEU A 114 10.70 -3.91 7.80
C LEU A 114 11.03 -5.31 8.35
N LEU A 115 11.87 -5.40 9.39
CA LEU A 115 12.23 -6.66 10.02
C LEU A 115 11.03 -7.32 10.72
N GLY A 116 10.14 -6.54 11.33
CA GLY A 116 8.87 -7.01 11.87
C GLY A 116 7.94 -7.57 10.80
N ALA A 117 7.85 -6.91 9.64
CA ALA A 117 7.07 -7.41 8.50
C ALA A 117 7.65 -8.73 7.97
N ILE A 118 8.98 -8.84 7.85
CA ILE A 118 9.65 -10.10 7.47
C ILE A 118 9.35 -11.20 8.50
N HIS A 119 9.41 -10.88 9.80
CA HIS A 119 9.05 -11.82 10.87
C HIS A 119 7.60 -12.31 10.71
N LEU A 120 6.65 -11.43 10.42
CA LEU A 120 5.26 -11.80 10.16
C LEU A 120 5.11 -12.72 8.96
N VAL A 121 5.81 -12.44 7.85
CA VAL A 121 5.78 -13.28 6.66
C VAL A 121 6.31 -14.67 6.97
N ILE A 122 7.41 -14.78 7.71
CA ILE A 122 7.98 -16.08 8.11
C ILE A 122 7.00 -16.87 8.98
N VAL A 123 6.41 -16.22 9.99
CA VAL A 123 5.42 -16.85 10.87
C VAL A 123 4.16 -17.27 10.11
N ALA A 124 3.68 -16.43 9.19
CA ALA A 124 2.52 -16.72 8.37
C ALA A 124 2.77 -17.84 7.34
N ALA A 125 4.00 -17.99 6.86
CA ALA A 125 4.39 -19.06 5.94
C ALA A 125 4.59 -20.42 6.63
N MET A 126 4.76 -20.44 7.95
CA MET A 126 5.03 -21.64 8.74
C MET A 126 4.00 -21.84 9.88
N PRO A 127 2.67 -21.86 9.58
CA PRO A 127 1.65 -22.01 10.61
C PRO A 127 1.71 -23.41 11.23
N GLY A 128 1.99 -23.49 12.53
CA GLY A 128 2.03 -24.76 13.27
C GLY A 128 3.34 -25.56 13.15
N GLU A 129 4.31 -25.07 12.38
CA GLU A 129 5.65 -25.67 12.28
C GLU A 129 6.63 -25.06 13.30
N LYS A 130 7.68 -25.81 13.64
CA LYS A 130 8.75 -25.30 14.50
C LYS A 130 9.54 -24.25 13.71
N MET A 131 9.53 -23.01 14.22
CA MET A 131 10.29 -21.88 13.69
C MET A 131 11.75 -22.26 13.42
N PRO A 132 12.33 -21.90 12.25
CA PRO A 132 13.67 -22.32 11.87
C PRO A 132 14.71 -21.86 12.90
N ARG A 133 15.72 -22.71 13.15
CA ARG A 133 16.77 -22.47 14.18
C ARG A 133 17.46 -21.12 14.04
N TRP A 134 17.72 -20.69 12.80
CA TRP A 134 18.35 -19.40 12.53
C TRP A 134 17.52 -18.18 12.95
N LEU A 135 16.20 -18.32 13.18
CA LEU A 135 15.32 -17.28 13.70
C LEU A 135 14.93 -17.53 15.17
N SER A 136 14.68 -18.78 15.54
CA SER A 136 14.25 -19.14 16.90
C SER A 136 15.35 -18.93 17.95
N GLU A 137 16.61 -19.14 17.57
CA GLU A 137 17.80 -18.92 18.41
C GLU A 137 18.39 -17.51 18.25
N ALA A 138 17.76 -16.63 17.45
CA ALA A 138 18.27 -15.29 17.17
C ALA A 138 18.11 -14.34 18.38
N ALA A 139 19.15 -13.57 18.68
CA ALA A 139 19.14 -12.59 19.77
C ALA A 139 18.18 -11.42 19.49
N LEU A 140 18.01 -11.03 18.22
CA LEU A 140 17.08 -9.97 17.79
C LEU A 140 15.65 -10.46 17.55
N ARG A 141 15.37 -11.74 17.78
CA ARG A 141 14.01 -12.29 17.72
C ARG A 141 12.99 -11.49 18.55
N PRO A 142 13.18 -11.20 19.85
CA PRO A 142 12.18 -10.47 20.64
C PRO A 142 11.92 -9.06 20.09
N VAL A 143 12.94 -8.39 19.53
CA VAL A 143 12.81 -7.05 18.96
C VAL A 143 11.96 -7.09 17.69
N THR A 144 12.25 -8.04 16.79
CA THR A 144 11.49 -8.20 15.54
C THR A 144 10.07 -8.72 15.77
N ALA A 145 9.87 -9.58 16.77
CA ALA A 145 8.55 -10.02 17.22
C ALA A 145 7.73 -8.86 17.83
N GLY A 146 8.37 -7.99 18.61
CA GLY A 146 7.73 -6.78 19.13
C GLY A 146 7.29 -5.85 18.01
N ALA A 147 8.14 -5.63 17.00
CA ALA A 147 7.81 -4.85 15.82
C ALA A 147 6.66 -5.46 15.01
N ALA A 148 6.70 -6.79 14.82
CA ALA A 148 5.62 -7.56 14.20
C ALA A 148 4.28 -7.36 14.92
N ARG A 149 4.29 -7.37 16.26
CA ARG A 149 3.09 -7.13 17.07
C ARG A 149 2.54 -5.71 16.89
N LEU A 150 3.41 -4.70 16.82
CA LEU A 150 2.98 -3.32 16.53
C LEU A 150 2.30 -3.23 15.16
N ILE A 151 2.84 -3.91 14.15
CA ILE A 151 2.21 -3.98 12.82
C ILE A 151 0.84 -4.66 12.91
N GLN A 152 0.73 -5.78 13.61
CA GLN A 152 -0.55 -6.50 13.80
C GLN A 152 -1.60 -5.70 14.56
N ILE A 153 -1.22 -4.73 15.40
CA ILE A 153 -2.18 -3.84 16.07
C ILE A 153 -2.77 -2.83 15.07
N VAL A 154 -1.96 -2.35 14.12
CA VAL A 154 -2.37 -1.35 13.12
C VAL A 154 -3.15 -2.00 11.97
N LEU A 155 -2.77 -3.22 11.55
CA LEU A 155 -3.30 -3.90 10.37
C LEU A 155 -4.84 -4.08 10.36
N PRO A 156 -5.52 -4.46 11.46
CA PRO A 156 -6.98 -4.58 11.50
C PRO A 156 -7.70 -3.25 11.26
N GLY A 157 -7.10 -2.13 11.67
CA GLY A 157 -7.64 -0.80 11.38
C GLY A 157 -7.69 -0.53 9.88
N ILE A 158 -6.66 -0.98 9.15
CA ILE A 158 -6.59 -0.87 7.68
C ILE A 158 -7.61 -1.81 7.02
N GLY A 159 -7.73 -3.05 7.51
CA GLY A 159 -8.69 -4.04 6.98
C GLY A 159 -10.15 -3.59 7.11
N ARG A 160 -10.57 -3.11 8.29
CA ARG A 160 -11.95 -2.62 8.51
C ARG A 160 -12.28 -1.40 7.66
N GLY A 161 -11.31 -0.51 7.42
CA GLY A 161 -11.48 0.62 6.52
C GLY A 161 -11.73 0.19 5.08
N ALA A 162 -11.08 -0.88 4.63
CA ALA A 162 -11.32 -1.47 3.31
C ALA A 162 -12.69 -2.15 3.23
N ASP A 163 -13.08 -2.93 4.25
CA ASP A 163 -14.37 -3.63 4.28
C ASP A 163 -15.57 -2.67 4.28
N ALA A 164 -15.48 -1.55 5.01
CA ALA A 164 -16.53 -0.52 5.07
C ALA A 164 -16.83 0.15 3.71
N LEU A 165 -15.88 0.13 2.77
CA LEU A 165 -16.04 0.70 1.43
C LEU A 165 -16.66 -0.29 0.43
N THR A 166 -16.61 -1.59 0.72
CA THR A 166 -17.12 -2.68 -0.13
C THR A 166 -18.61 -2.58 -0.51
N PRO A 167 -19.56 -2.25 0.41
CA PRO A 167 -20.98 -2.16 0.05
C PRO A 167 -21.32 -0.94 -0.83
N VAL A 168 -20.60 0.17 -0.65
CA VAL A 168 -20.79 1.41 -1.46
C VAL A 168 -20.30 1.19 -2.90
N VAL A 169 -19.23 0.41 -3.07
CA VAL A 169 -18.72 0.00 -4.39
C VAL A 169 -19.69 -0.95 -5.09
N THR A 170 -20.19 -1.98 -4.39
CA THR A 170 -21.08 -2.99 -4.98
C THR A 170 -22.44 -2.41 -5.39
N SER A 171 -22.98 -1.47 -4.60
CA SER A 171 -24.27 -0.81 -4.90
C SER A 171 -24.19 0.13 -6.10
N SER A 172 -23.07 0.83 -6.30
CA SER A 172 -22.88 1.73 -7.44
C SER A 172 -22.72 0.97 -8.76
N VAL A 173 -22.08 -0.20 -8.73
CA VAL A 173 -21.94 -1.10 -9.89
C VAL A 173 -23.29 -1.67 -10.31
N SER A 174 -24.11 -2.14 -9.36
CA SER A 174 -25.45 -2.69 -9.64
C SER A 174 -26.42 -1.64 -10.22
N LYS A 175 -26.31 -0.39 -9.77
CA LYS A 175 -27.16 0.71 -10.23
C LYS A 175 -26.83 1.13 -11.67
N GLY A 176 -25.56 1.19 -12.02
CA GLY A 176 -25.11 1.50 -13.39
C GLY A 176 -25.53 0.47 -14.44
N PHE A 177 -25.56 -0.82 -14.08
CA PHE A 177 -26.07 -1.88 -14.99
C PHE A 177 -27.60 -1.92 -15.11
N SER A 178 -28.32 -1.31 -14.17
CA SER A 178 -29.79 -1.28 -14.18
C SER A 178 -30.36 -0.12 -15.00
N GLU A 179 -29.62 1.00 -15.10
CA GLU A 179 -30.03 2.16 -15.90
C GLU A 179 -29.79 1.96 -17.41
N ASP A 180 -28.86 1.09 -17.81
CA ASP A 180 -28.50 0.86 -19.22
C ASP A 180 -29.33 -0.25 -19.92
N LYS A 181 -30.37 -0.80 -19.24
CA LYS A 181 -31.22 -1.89 -19.78
C LYS A 181 -32.64 -1.47 -20.16
N ALA A 182 -32.96 -0.19 -20.17
CA ALA A 182 -34.22 0.32 -20.69
C ALA A 182 -34.10 0.74 -22.17
N LEU A 183 -33.58 -0.16 -23.04
CA LEU A 183 -33.77 0.02 -24.47
C LEU A 183 -35.26 -0.25 -24.78
N PRO A 184 -35.96 0.67 -25.47
CA PRO A 184 -37.37 0.46 -25.83
C PRO A 184 -37.52 -0.83 -26.65
N PRO A 185 -38.59 -1.61 -26.42
CA PRO A 185 -38.76 -2.88 -27.11
C PRO A 185 -38.78 -2.68 -28.63
N PRO A 186 -38.13 -3.55 -29.42
CA PRO A 186 -38.14 -3.42 -30.86
C PRO A 186 -39.56 -3.60 -31.37
N GLN A 187 -40.06 -2.57 -32.06
CA GLN A 187 -41.34 -2.56 -32.74
C GLN A 187 -41.31 -3.65 -33.82
N ARG A 188 -42.05 -4.74 -33.60
CA ARG A 188 -42.20 -5.81 -34.58
C ARG A 188 -43.25 -5.37 -35.60
N ASP A 189 -42.80 -4.82 -36.71
CA ASP A 189 -43.65 -4.63 -37.88
C ASP A 189 -44.05 -6.00 -38.43
N ASN A 190 -45.33 -6.30 -38.24
CA ASN A 190 -46.06 -7.45 -38.71
C ASN A 190 -46.34 -7.32 -40.21
N THR A 191 -45.36 -7.70 -41.03
CA THR A 191 -45.57 -7.97 -42.47
C THR A 191 -45.84 -9.45 -42.67
N SER A 192 -47.11 -9.83 -42.85
CA SER A 192 -47.50 -11.17 -43.29
C SER A 192 -47.32 -11.29 -44.81
N PRO A 193 -46.74 -12.39 -45.36
CA PRO A 193 -46.72 -12.62 -46.80
C PRO A 193 -48.12 -12.98 -47.33
N PRO A 194 -48.45 -12.65 -48.59
CA PRO A 194 -49.73 -13.03 -49.17
C PRO A 194 -49.81 -14.56 -49.33
N SER A 195 -50.90 -15.14 -48.81
CA SER A 195 -51.21 -16.55 -48.93
C SER A 195 -51.39 -16.96 -50.40
N ALA A 196 -50.43 -17.72 -50.94
CA ALA A 196 -50.61 -18.46 -52.17
C ALA A 196 -51.20 -19.84 -51.84
N ALA A 197 -52.49 -20.04 -52.12
CA ALA A 197 -53.05 -21.37 -52.32
C ALA A 197 -54.40 -21.32 -53.07
N ARG A 198 -54.33 -21.87 -54.29
CA ARG A 198 -55.38 -22.32 -55.23
C ARG A 198 -56.03 -21.31 -56.15
#